data_AF-R0B384-F1
#
_entry.id   AF-R0B384-F1
#
_cell.length_a   1.000
_cell.length_b   1.000
_cell.length_c   1.000
_cell.angle_alpha   90.00
_cell.angle_beta   90.00
_cell.angle_gamma   90.00
#
_symmetry.space_group_name_H-M   'P 1'
#
loop_
_entity.id
_entity.type
_entity.pdbx_description
1 polymer ?
#
loop_
_entity_poly.entity_id
_entity_poly.type
_entity_poly.pdbx_seq_one_letter_code
_entity_poly.pdbx_strand_id
1 'polypeptide(L)'
;MIWLPQKKVLCCGDNFYGCFPNLYAIRGGQYRDLAAWIHSIDVLMSYPAECLLPGHTAAILGHETISSTLGNFRNAFEYILTQTLEGMNAGKTADQLAADIQLPPEYAGLPYLAEHYGCVEWTVRSIYSAYLGWFDGNPTHLHPLSPEEHSQKMIALIGGMQTVLDAAKTALSHKEYQWCLELCDLLLSNGNSAKEEVLHLKASSLEKLAEYETSANGRHYYMVCAKEMNPE
;
A
#
# COMPACT_ATOMS: atom_id res chain seq x y z
N MET A 1 -17.58 -14.38 12.84
CA MET A 1 -18.90 -14.10 12.24
C MET A 1 -19.98 -14.60 13.18
N ILE A 2 -21.09 -13.85 13.33
CA ILE A 2 -22.25 -14.25 14.16
C ILE A 2 -23.53 -13.99 13.36
N TRP A 3 -24.38 -15.01 13.21
CA TRP A 3 -25.69 -14.89 12.55
C TRP A 3 -26.81 -14.90 13.59
N LEU A 4 -27.69 -13.90 13.52
CA LEU A 4 -28.86 -13.74 14.39
C LEU A 4 -30.15 -13.95 13.56
N PRO A 5 -30.61 -15.22 13.38
CA PRO A 5 -31.66 -15.55 12.42
C PRO A 5 -32.99 -14.84 12.69
N GLN A 6 -33.39 -14.70 13.95
CA GLN A 6 -34.66 -14.07 14.31
C GLN A 6 -34.70 -12.57 13.96
N LYS A 7 -33.53 -11.93 13.86
CA LYS A 7 -33.39 -10.51 13.50
C LYS A 7 -32.91 -10.31 12.06
N LYS A 8 -32.55 -11.40 11.37
CA LYS A 8 -31.86 -11.39 10.08
C LYS A 8 -30.62 -10.48 10.06
N VAL A 9 -29.87 -10.46 11.16
CA VAL A 9 -28.66 -9.64 11.33
C VAL A 9 -27.43 -10.52 11.25
N LEU A 10 -26.46 -10.14 10.40
CA LEU A 10 -25.18 -10.81 10.25
C LEU A 10 -24.05 -9.91 10.74
N CYS A 11 -23.34 -10.31 11.79
CA CYS A 11 -22.13 -9.64 12.25
C CYS A 11 -20.90 -10.25 11.55
N CYS A 12 -20.26 -9.49 10.66
CA CYS A 12 -19.16 -10.00 9.82
C CYS A 12 -17.76 -9.73 10.39
N GLY A 13 -17.63 -8.95 11.47
CA GLY A 13 -16.32 -8.53 11.97
C GLY A 13 -15.59 -7.70 10.91
N ASP A 14 -14.31 -7.95 10.71
CA ASP A 14 -13.48 -7.18 9.77
C ASP A 14 -13.38 -7.82 8.38
N ASN A 15 -14.17 -8.86 8.10
CA ASN A 15 -14.23 -9.45 6.75
C ASN A 15 -14.87 -8.50 5.74
N PHE A 16 -15.61 -7.50 6.21
CA PHE A 16 -16.07 -6.34 5.45
C PHE A 16 -16.09 -5.11 6.35
N TYR A 17 -15.69 -3.96 5.82
CA TYR A 17 -15.97 -2.63 6.35
C TYR A 17 -15.89 -1.63 5.19
N GLY A 18 -16.46 -0.44 5.37
CA GLY A 18 -16.66 0.55 4.31
C GLY A 18 -15.42 1.32 3.86
N CYS A 19 -14.33 0.64 3.55
CA CYS A 19 -13.18 1.15 2.79
C CYS A 19 -12.29 -0.03 2.32
N PHE A 20 -11.33 0.25 1.44
CA PHE A 20 -10.34 -0.74 1.02
C PHE A 20 -9.50 -1.18 2.24
N PRO A 21 -9.47 -2.48 2.59
CA PRO A 21 -8.85 -2.92 3.82
C PRO A 21 -7.33 -3.03 3.70
N ASN A 22 -6.67 -3.07 4.85
CA ASN A 22 -5.27 -3.46 4.92
C ASN A 22 -5.10 -4.97 4.66
N LEU A 23 -4.94 -5.39 3.40
CA LEU A 23 -4.50 -6.77 3.12
C LEU A 23 -3.05 -6.99 3.54
N TYR A 24 -2.26 -5.91 3.53
CA TYR A 24 -1.05 -5.75 4.33
C TYR A 24 -1.15 -4.49 5.18
N ALA A 25 -0.83 -4.61 6.47
CA ALA A 25 -0.73 -3.45 7.35
C ALA A 25 0.72 -2.95 7.35
N ILE A 26 0.94 -1.71 6.89
CA ILE A 26 2.28 -1.09 6.79
C ILE A 26 3.02 -0.98 8.14
N ARG A 27 2.31 -1.12 9.26
CA ARG A 27 2.91 -1.28 10.60
C ARG A 27 3.63 -2.62 10.83
N GLY A 28 3.60 -3.52 9.85
CA GLY A 28 4.08 -4.89 9.95
C GLY A 28 2.99 -5.87 10.40
N GLY A 29 2.94 -7.02 9.74
CA GLY A 29 2.01 -8.10 10.03
C GLY A 29 2.25 -9.32 9.14
N GLN A 30 1.63 -10.44 9.52
CA GLN A 30 1.58 -11.63 8.67
C GLN A 30 0.69 -11.37 7.44
N TYR A 31 0.98 -12.09 6.36
CA TYR A 31 0.13 -12.11 5.18
C TYR A 31 -1.30 -12.51 5.54
N ARG A 32 -2.27 -11.80 4.98
CA ARG A 32 -3.69 -12.15 5.07
C ARG A 32 -4.08 -12.87 3.79
N ASP A 33 -4.34 -14.17 3.90
CA ASP A 33 -4.70 -15.00 2.76
C ASP A 33 -5.94 -14.45 2.04
N LEU A 34 -5.72 -13.92 0.84
CA LEU A 34 -6.75 -13.25 0.08
C LEU A 34 -7.76 -14.25 -0.50
N ALA A 35 -7.34 -15.47 -0.82
CA ALA A 35 -8.24 -16.52 -1.28
C ALA A 35 -9.17 -16.96 -0.13
N ALA A 36 -8.62 -17.12 1.09
CA ALA A 36 -9.42 -17.39 2.27
C ALA A 36 -10.38 -16.24 2.60
N TRP A 37 -9.96 -14.98 2.39
CA TRP A 37 -10.82 -13.82 2.60
C TRP A 37 -11.98 -13.80 1.59
N ILE A 38 -11.70 -14.00 0.30
CA ILE A 38 -12.71 -14.12 -0.77
C ILE A 38 -13.74 -15.19 -0.39
N HIS A 39 -13.28 -16.37 -0.01
CA HIS A 39 -14.16 -17.45 0.44
C HIS A 39 -15.02 -17.03 1.65
N SER A 40 -14.46 -16.28 2.60
CA SER A 40 -15.24 -15.78 3.72
C SER A 40 -16.36 -14.83 3.31
N ILE A 41 -16.18 -14.05 2.23
CA ILE A 41 -17.22 -13.18 1.68
C ILE A 41 -18.31 -14.00 1.00
N ASP A 42 -17.95 -15.08 0.28
CA ASP A 42 -18.93 -16.04 -0.26
C ASP A 42 -19.80 -16.62 0.86
N VAL A 43 -19.18 -16.97 2.00
CA VAL A 43 -19.92 -17.44 3.18
C VAL A 43 -20.86 -16.36 3.72
N LEU A 44 -20.43 -15.10 3.82
CA LEU A 44 -21.30 -14.00 4.25
C LEU A 44 -22.51 -13.83 3.33
N MET A 45 -22.30 -13.90 2.01
CA MET A 45 -23.36 -13.76 1.00
C MET A 45 -24.37 -14.92 1.01
N SER A 46 -24.00 -16.09 1.55
CA SER A 46 -24.91 -17.23 1.68
C SER A 46 -26.04 -17.03 2.69
N TYR A 47 -25.93 -16.03 3.59
CA TYR A 47 -26.95 -15.74 4.58
C TYR A 47 -28.03 -14.79 4.02
N PRO A 48 -29.32 -15.02 4.33
CA PRO A 48 -30.41 -14.13 3.96
C PRO A 48 -30.48 -12.91 4.90
N ALA A 49 -29.38 -12.18 5.04
CA ALA A 49 -29.26 -11.04 5.93
C ALA A 49 -30.03 -9.83 5.37
N GLU A 50 -30.73 -9.12 6.26
CA GLU A 50 -31.36 -7.81 5.98
C GLU A 50 -30.53 -6.67 6.59
N CYS A 51 -29.61 -7.00 7.49
CA CYS A 51 -28.70 -6.07 8.13
C CYS A 51 -27.33 -6.73 8.29
N LEU A 52 -26.30 -6.13 7.70
CA LEU A 52 -24.90 -6.52 7.87
C LEU A 52 -24.25 -5.55 8.86
N LEU A 53 -23.72 -6.09 9.96
CA LEU A 53 -23.01 -5.36 11.00
C LEU A 53 -21.50 -5.64 10.91
N PRO A 54 -20.72 -4.73 10.29
CA PRO A 54 -19.27 -4.80 10.30
C PRO A 54 -18.67 -4.44 11.67
N GLY A 55 -17.44 -4.87 11.93
CA GLY A 55 -16.69 -4.50 13.14
C GLY A 55 -16.35 -3.01 13.19
N HIS A 56 -16.28 -2.38 12.02
CA HIS A 56 -16.01 -0.95 11.81
C HIS A 56 -16.96 -0.37 10.78
N THR A 57 -17.09 0.96 10.71
CA THR A 57 -17.96 1.68 9.76
C THR A 57 -19.47 1.39 9.95
N ALA A 58 -20.31 1.91 9.05
CA ALA A 58 -21.76 1.83 9.17
C ALA A 58 -22.33 0.46 8.81
N ALA A 59 -23.48 0.12 9.40
CA ALA A 59 -24.26 -1.04 9.00
C ALA A 59 -24.80 -0.90 7.58
N ILE A 60 -24.94 -2.01 6.86
CA ILE A 60 -25.63 -2.06 5.56
C ILE A 60 -27.01 -2.66 5.77
N LEU A 61 -28.04 -2.01 5.22
CA LEU A 61 -29.43 -2.43 5.32
C LEU A 61 -29.96 -2.87 3.95
N GLY A 62 -30.82 -3.90 3.97
CA GLY A 62 -31.47 -4.45 2.79
C GLY A 62 -30.65 -5.56 2.14
N HIS A 63 -31.30 -6.70 1.90
CA HIS A 63 -30.64 -7.89 1.36
C HIS A 63 -29.95 -7.63 0.01
N GLU A 64 -30.60 -6.93 -0.92
CA GLU A 64 -30.03 -6.64 -2.25
C GLU A 64 -28.80 -5.74 -2.16
N THR A 65 -28.84 -4.71 -1.31
CA THR A 65 -27.70 -3.82 -1.07
C THR A 65 -26.52 -4.57 -0.48
N ILE A 66 -26.77 -5.47 0.49
CA ILE A 66 -25.75 -6.31 1.12
C ILE A 66 -25.11 -7.23 0.06
N SER A 67 -25.93 -7.94 -0.72
CA SER A 67 -25.46 -8.87 -1.75
C SER A 67 -24.65 -8.16 -2.83
N SER A 68 -25.09 -6.99 -3.30
CA SER A 68 -24.36 -6.17 -4.27
C SER A 68 -23.03 -5.66 -3.71
N THR A 69 -23.04 -5.13 -2.48
CA THR A 69 -21.83 -4.58 -1.85
C THR A 69 -20.78 -5.66 -1.60
N LEU A 70 -21.18 -6.79 -1.00
CA LEU A 70 -20.28 -7.91 -0.75
C LEU A 70 -19.80 -8.55 -2.06
N GLY A 71 -20.67 -8.65 -3.07
CA GLY A 71 -20.29 -9.16 -4.38
C GLY A 71 -19.22 -8.30 -5.07
N ASN A 72 -19.38 -6.97 -5.06
CA ASN A 72 -18.38 -6.05 -5.60
C ASN A 72 -17.06 -6.14 -4.82
N PHE A 73 -17.13 -6.22 -3.50
CA PHE A 73 -15.95 -6.35 -2.63
C PHE A 73 -15.19 -7.66 -2.90
N ARG A 74 -15.92 -8.79 -3.02
CA ARG A 74 -15.37 -10.09 -3.41
C ARG A 74 -14.68 -10.02 -4.77
N ASN A 75 -15.36 -9.49 -5.79
CA ASN A 75 -14.85 -9.49 -7.17
C ASN A 75 -13.65 -8.56 -7.33
N ALA A 76 -13.60 -7.44 -6.61
CA ALA A 76 -12.43 -6.58 -6.56
C ALA A 76 -11.19 -7.33 -6.02
N PHE A 77 -11.37 -8.14 -4.97
CA PHE A 77 -10.27 -8.93 -4.40
C PHE A 77 -9.84 -10.07 -5.32
N GLU A 78 -10.80 -10.76 -5.93
CA GLU A 78 -10.52 -11.81 -6.91
C GLU A 78 -9.76 -11.26 -8.12
N TYR A 79 -10.12 -10.06 -8.59
CA TYR A 79 -9.38 -9.37 -9.64
C TYR A 79 -7.92 -9.11 -9.23
N ILE A 80 -7.69 -8.50 -8.06
CA ILE A 80 -6.34 -8.19 -7.58
C ILE A 80 -5.51 -9.47 -7.42
N LEU A 81 -6.10 -10.51 -6.82
CA LEU A 81 -5.44 -11.80 -6.65
C LEU A 81 -5.06 -12.40 -8.00
N THR A 82 -6.02 -12.50 -8.91
CA THR A 82 -5.81 -13.10 -10.24
C THR A 82 -4.77 -12.33 -11.04
N GLN A 83 -4.89 -11.00 -11.16
CA GLN A 83 -3.94 -10.18 -11.91
C GLN A 83 -2.53 -10.23 -11.32
N THR A 84 -2.42 -10.29 -10.00
CA THR A 84 -1.11 -10.43 -9.35
C THR A 84 -0.49 -11.78 -9.69
N LEU A 85 -1.23 -12.89 -9.56
CA LEU A 85 -0.74 -14.24 -9.86
C LEU A 85 -0.42 -14.44 -11.34
N GLU A 86 -1.25 -13.92 -12.25
CA GLU A 86 -0.99 -13.93 -13.69
C GLU A 86 0.29 -13.18 -14.03
N GLY A 87 0.47 -11.99 -13.47
CA GLY A 87 1.65 -11.17 -13.67
C GLY A 87 2.93 -11.80 -13.08
N MET A 88 2.84 -12.45 -11.92
CA MET A 88 3.93 -13.24 -11.35
C MET A 88 4.33 -14.40 -12.28
N ASN A 89 3.34 -15.14 -12.81
CA ASN A 89 3.60 -16.22 -13.77
C ASN A 89 4.22 -15.69 -15.08
N ALA A 90 3.93 -14.44 -15.45
CA ALA A 90 4.56 -13.75 -16.58
C ALA A 90 5.96 -13.19 -16.27
N GLY A 91 6.49 -13.40 -15.06
CA GLY A 91 7.82 -12.95 -14.65
C GLY A 91 7.92 -11.46 -14.30
N LYS A 92 6.80 -10.78 -14.05
CA LYS A 92 6.82 -9.39 -13.58
C LYS A 92 7.26 -9.32 -12.12
N THR A 93 7.98 -8.25 -11.76
CA THR A 93 8.39 -7.99 -10.36
C THR A 93 7.25 -7.42 -9.52
N ALA A 94 7.40 -7.46 -8.20
CA ALA A 94 6.44 -6.84 -7.27
C ALA A 94 6.21 -5.35 -7.53
N ASP A 95 7.25 -4.61 -7.95
CA ASP A 95 7.17 -3.18 -8.28
C ASP A 95 6.42 -2.91 -9.57
N GLN A 96 6.67 -3.71 -10.61
CA GLN A 96 5.93 -3.60 -11.87
C GLN A 96 4.44 -3.88 -11.64
N LEU A 97 4.12 -4.94 -10.89
CA LEU A 97 2.73 -5.29 -10.61
C LEU A 97 2.01 -4.25 -9.77
N ALA A 98 2.68 -3.71 -8.75
CA ALA A 98 2.14 -2.64 -7.91
C ALA A 98 1.83 -1.36 -8.69
N ALA A 99 2.68 -1.01 -9.67
CA ALA A 99 2.46 0.14 -10.54
C ALA A 99 1.35 -0.10 -11.57
N ASP A 100 1.26 -1.32 -12.12
CA ASP A 100 0.34 -1.66 -13.21
C ASP A 100 -1.09 -1.97 -12.74
N ILE A 101 -1.24 -2.67 -11.61
CA ILE A 101 -2.54 -3.20 -11.17
C ILE A 101 -3.33 -2.10 -10.47
N GLN A 102 -4.45 -1.73 -11.08
CA GLN A 102 -5.44 -0.80 -10.55
C GLN A 102 -6.81 -1.45 -10.54
N LEU A 103 -7.70 -1.01 -9.65
CA LEU A 103 -9.08 -1.48 -9.65
C LEU A 103 -9.78 -1.09 -10.98
N PRO A 104 -10.52 -2.04 -11.60
CA PRO A 104 -11.37 -1.75 -12.74
C PRO A 104 -12.38 -0.61 -12.47
N PRO A 105 -12.81 0.15 -13.50
CA PRO A 105 -13.72 1.29 -13.33
C PRO A 105 -15.00 0.97 -12.57
N GLU A 106 -15.54 -0.25 -12.69
CA GLU A 106 -16.71 -0.71 -11.96
C GLU A 106 -16.52 -0.77 -10.44
N TYR A 107 -15.27 -0.86 -9.96
CA TYR A 107 -14.93 -0.96 -8.54
C TYR A 107 -14.25 0.31 -8.01
N ALA A 108 -13.42 0.97 -8.83
CA ALA A 108 -12.62 2.12 -8.43
C ALA A 108 -13.45 3.32 -7.92
N GLY A 109 -14.69 3.48 -8.42
CA GLY A 109 -15.60 4.54 -8.00
C GLY A 109 -16.45 4.23 -6.77
N LEU A 110 -16.36 3.01 -6.20
CA LEU A 110 -17.20 2.59 -5.10
C LEU A 110 -16.65 3.10 -3.76
N PRO A 111 -17.43 3.83 -2.94
CA PRO A 111 -16.91 4.46 -1.72
C PRO A 111 -16.40 3.45 -0.68
N TYR A 112 -16.98 2.24 -0.63
CA TYR A 112 -16.54 1.16 0.24
C TYR A 112 -15.32 0.38 -0.27
N LEU A 113 -14.78 0.75 -1.43
CA LEU A 113 -13.50 0.28 -1.96
C LEU A 113 -12.48 1.42 -2.12
N ALA A 114 -12.79 2.61 -1.63
CA ALA A 114 -11.84 3.72 -1.63
C ALA A 114 -10.66 3.43 -0.68
N GLU A 115 -9.44 3.77 -1.11
CA GLU A 115 -8.17 3.51 -0.43
C GLU A 115 -7.92 4.46 0.75
N HIS A 116 -8.83 4.45 1.72
CA HIS A 116 -8.73 5.26 2.94
C HIS A 116 -7.99 4.57 4.09
N TYR A 117 -7.68 3.27 3.94
CA TYR A 117 -7.01 2.49 4.97
C TYR A 117 -5.88 1.65 4.40
N GLY A 118 -6.20 0.65 3.56
CA GLY A 118 -5.21 -0.04 2.72
C GLY A 118 -5.24 0.48 1.29
N CYS A 119 -4.28 0.00 0.49
CA CYS A 119 -4.18 0.31 -0.93
C CYS A 119 -3.97 -0.98 -1.75
N VAL A 120 -4.36 -0.94 -3.02
CA VAL A 120 -4.14 -2.00 -4.01
C VAL A 120 -2.66 -2.29 -4.17
N GLU A 121 -1.84 -1.25 -4.30
CA GLU A 121 -0.37 -1.40 -4.40
C GLU A 121 0.20 -2.23 -3.24
N TRP A 122 -0.15 -1.89 -2.00
CA TRP A 122 0.36 -2.61 -0.81
C TRP A 122 -0.15 -4.05 -0.76
N THR A 123 -1.36 -4.28 -1.27
CA THR A 123 -1.95 -5.62 -1.39
C THR A 123 -1.18 -6.47 -2.38
N VAL A 124 -0.91 -5.94 -3.57
CA VAL A 124 -0.14 -6.62 -4.63
C VAL A 124 1.23 -7.04 -4.11
N ARG A 125 1.92 -6.13 -3.42
CA ARG A 125 3.22 -6.39 -2.77
C ARG A 125 3.13 -7.51 -1.74
N SER A 126 2.05 -7.53 -0.98
CA SER A 126 1.81 -8.55 0.03
C SER A 126 1.57 -9.93 -0.57
N ILE A 127 0.75 -10.02 -1.61
CA ILE A 127 0.50 -11.27 -2.35
C ILE A 127 1.82 -11.77 -2.94
N TYR A 128 2.57 -10.91 -3.63
CA TYR A 128 3.85 -11.30 -4.21
C TYR A 128 4.79 -11.87 -3.15
N SER A 129 4.97 -11.14 -2.05
CA SER A 129 5.86 -11.54 -0.95
C SER A 129 5.40 -12.83 -0.27
N ALA A 130 4.09 -13.07 -0.17
CA ALA A 130 3.56 -14.28 0.45
C ALA A 130 3.79 -15.55 -0.39
N TYR A 131 3.74 -15.43 -1.71
CA TYR A 131 3.86 -16.57 -2.63
C TYR A 131 5.31 -16.83 -3.06
N LEU A 132 6.11 -15.79 -3.29
CA LEU A 132 7.49 -15.92 -3.78
C LEU A 132 8.56 -15.55 -2.74
N GLY A 133 8.17 -14.88 -1.65
CA GLY A 133 9.12 -14.37 -0.66
C GLY A 133 9.80 -13.08 -1.11
N TRP A 134 10.97 -12.82 -0.54
CA TRP A 134 11.74 -11.59 -0.76
C TRP A 134 12.57 -11.60 -2.06
N PHE A 135 12.91 -12.79 -2.58
CA PHE A 135 13.79 -12.92 -3.73
C PHE A 135 12.97 -12.87 -5.02
N ASP A 136 13.29 -11.91 -5.88
CA ASP A 136 12.56 -11.62 -7.12
C ASP A 136 13.03 -12.45 -8.34
N GLY A 137 14.02 -13.34 -8.15
CA GLY A 137 14.60 -14.13 -9.23
C GLY A 137 15.79 -13.48 -9.92
N ASN A 138 16.08 -12.19 -9.67
CA ASN A 138 17.25 -11.52 -10.22
C ASN A 138 18.50 -11.83 -9.35
N PRO A 139 19.52 -12.53 -9.88
CA PRO A 139 20.70 -12.90 -9.09
C PRO A 139 21.47 -11.70 -8.52
N THR A 140 21.36 -10.51 -9.11
CA THR A 140 21.95 -9.28 -8.57
C THR A 140 21.38 -8.92 -7.19
N HIS A 141 20.13 -9.27 -6.92
CA HIS A 141 19.46 -8.99 -5.64
C HIS A 141 19.65 -10.09 -4.59
N LEU A 142 20.36 -11.18 -4.92
CA LEU A 142 20.61 -12.26 -3.96
C LEU A 142 21.57 -11.82 -2.84
N HIS A 143 22.59 -11.05 -3.20
CA HIS A 143 23.60 -10.49 -2.31
C HIS A 143 23.95 -9.06 -2.75
N PRO A 144 23.02 -8.10 -2.60
CA PRO A 144 23.28 -6.72 -3.00
C PRO A 144 24.42 -6.12 -2.15
N LEU A 145 25.04 -5.06 -2.67
CA LEU A 145 25.93 -4.23 -1.86
C LEU A 145 25.19 -3.72 -0.63
N SER A 146 25.95 -3.43 0.44
CA SER A 146 25.36 -2.69 1.56
C SER A 146 24.82 -1.32 1.08
N PRO A 147 23.76 -0.78 1.71
CA PRO A 147 23.22 0.52 1.32
C PRO A 147 24.27 1.64 1.30
N GLU A 148 25.23 1.60 2.22
CA GLU A 148 26.34 2.55 2.29
C GLU A 148 27.29 2.42 1.10
N GLU A 149 27.78 1.20 0.79
CA GLU A 149 28.68 0.98 -0.35
C GLU A 149 28.00 1.29 -1.69
N HIS A 150 26.72 0.93 -1.85
CA HIS A 150 25.94 1.26 -3.02
C HIS A 150 25.84 2.79 -3.19
N SER A 151 25.50 3.49 -2.11
CA SER A 151 25.38 4.95 -2.12
C SER A 151 26.69 5.63 -2.48
N GLN A 152 27.80 5.25 -1.85
CA GLN A 152 29.13 5.79 -2.16
C GLN A 152 29.48 5.69 -3.65
N LYS A 153 29.24 4.51 -4.24
CA LYS A 153 29.52 4.25 -5.66
C LYS A 153 28.63 5.07 -6.58
N MET A 154 27.33 5.14 -6.30
CA MET A 154 26.37 5.90 -7.10
C MET A 154 26.65 7.40 -7.04
N ILE A 155 26.91 7.95 -5.86
CA ILE A 155 27.22 9.38 -5.70
C ILE A 155 28.51 9.74 -6.43
N ALA A 156 29.55 8.89 -6.35
CA ALA A 156 30.78 9.08 -7.10
C ALA A 156 30.54 9.07 -8.61
N LEU A 157 29.67 8.18 -9.11
CA LEU A 157 29.29 8.11 -10.52
C LEU A 157 28.52 9.35 -11.00
N ILE A 158 27.62 9.89 -10.18
CA ILE A 158 26.78 11.05 -10.52
C ILE A 158 27.60 12.35 -10.59
N GLY A 159 28.74 12.42 -9.90
CA GLY A 159 29.59 13.62 -9.86
C GLY A 159 29.77 14.23 -8.46
N GLY A 160 29.40 13.49 -7.41
CA GLY A 160 29.61 13.87 -6.02
C GLY A 160 28.34 14.31 -5.29
N MET A 161 28.49 14.51 -3.97
CA MET A 161 27.39 14.80 -3.05
C MET A 161 26.59 16.05 -3.46
N GLN A 162 27.29 17.12 -3.85
CA GLN A 162 26.65 18.40 -4.17
C GLN A 162 25.73 18.27 -5.38
N THR A 163 26.15 17.53 -6.42
CA THR A 163 25.33 17.30 -7.62
C THR A 163 24.03 16.57 -7.29
N VAL A 164 24.09 15.57 -6.41
CA VAL A 164 22.91 14.81 -5.97
C VAL A 164 21.99 15.69 -5.11
N LEU A 165 22.56 16.51 -4.21
CA LEU A 165 21.80 17.47 -3.40
C LEU A 165 21.09 18.52 -4.25
N ASP A 166 21.78 19.10 -5.24
CA ASP A 166 21.19 20.08 -6.15
C ASP A 166 20.10 19.46 -7.03
N ALA A 167 20.27 18.20 -7.45
CA ALA A 167 19.24 17.43 -8.13
C ALA A 167 18.02 17.20 -7.24
N ALA A 168 18.21 16.87 -5.96
CA ALA A 168 17.11 16.68 -5.01
C ALA A 168 16.32 17.98 -4.79
N LYS A 169 17.02 19.12 -4.62
CA LYS A 169 16.38 20.45 -4.54
C LYS A 169 15.58 20.77 -5.82
N THR A 170 16.13 20.43 -6.98
CA THR A 170 15.45 20.61 -8.27
C THR A 170 14.19 19.76 -8.33
N ALA A 171 14.27 18.48 -7.97
CA ALA A 171 13.14 17.56 -7.92
C ALA A 171 12.01 18.10 -7.02
N LEU A 172 12.35 18.59 -5.82
CA LEU A 172 11.37 19.23 -4.93
C LEU A 172 10.69 20.44 -5.61
N SER A 173 11.48 21.32 -6.24
CA SER A 173 10.94 22.53 -6.91
C SER A 173 10.04 22.20 -8.11
N HIS A 174 10.29 21.08 -8.79
CA HIS A 174 9.49 20.55 -9.89
C HIS A 174 8.32 19.67 -9.42
N LYS A 175 8.11 19.54 -8.10
CA LYS A 175 7.08 18.69 -7.49
C LYS A 175 7.25 17.19 -7.74
N GLU A 176 8.47 16.75 -8.05
CA GLU A 176 8.86 15.34 -8.17
C GLU A 176 9.20 14.79 -6.78
N TYR A 177 8.22 14.84 -5.86
CA TYR A 177 8.46 14.61 -4.43
C TYR A 177 9.02 13.21 -4.13
N GLN A 178 8.49 12.17 -4.78
CA GLN A 178 8.98 10.80 -4.62
C GLN A 178 10.43 10.68 -5.08
N TRP A 179 10.79 11.30 -6.20
CA TRP A 179 12.17 11.31 -6.69
C TRP A 179 13.12 12.07 -5.76
N CYS A 180 12.66 13.19 -5.20
CA CYS A 180 13.40 13.90 -4.16
C CYS A 180 13.67 13.01 -2.95
N LEU A 181 12.69 12.20 -2.51
CA LEU A 181 12.88 11.28 -1.38
C LEU A 181 13.94 10.21 -1.66
N GLU A 182 13.95 9.65 -2.87
CA GLU A 182 14.92 8.63 -3.29
C GLU A 182 16.35 9.21 -3.35
N LEU A 183 16.51 10.42 -3.88
CA LEU A 183 17.80 11.13 -3.86
C LEU A 183 18.25 11.45 -2.43
N CYS A 184 17.33 11.83 -1.54
CA CYS A 184 17.62 12.02 -0.13
C CYS A 184 18.08 10.71 0.55
N ASP A 185 17.46 9.57 0.25
CA ASP A 185 17.88 8.27 0.80
C ASP A 185 19.27 7.86 0.33
N LEU A 186 19.60 8.15 -0.94
CA LEU A 186 20.96 7.97 -1.45
C LEU A 186 21.94 8.80 -0.61
N LEU A 187 21.69 10.10 -0.42
CA LEU A 187 22.54 11.00 0.35
C LEU A 187 22.70 10.58 1.82
N LEU A 188 21.62 10.17 2.48
CA LEU A 188 21.61 9.79 3.90
C LEU A 188 22.34 8.46 4.14
N SER A 189 22.25 7.52 3.20
CA SER A 189 22.92 6.21 3.29
C SER A 189 24.44 6.32 3.18
N ASN A 190 24.97 7.46 2.71
CA ASN A 190 26.41 7.71 2.56
C ASN A 190 27.13 8.11 3.88
N GLY A 191 26.42 8.16 5.02
CA GLY A 191 27.03 8.43 6.35
C GLY A 191 27.56 9.85 6.58
N ASN A 192 27.11 10.86 5.82
CA ASN A 192 27.79 12.16 5.68
C ASN A 192 27.25 13.33 6.55
N SER A 193 28.00 14.44 6.60
CA SER A 193 27.85 15.66 7.42
C SER A 193 26.77 16.66 6.97
N ALA A 194 26.29 16.61 5.72
CA ALA A 194 25.17 17.43 5.24
C ALA A 194 23.78 16.89 5.67
N LYS A 195 23.75 16.08 6.72
CA LYS A 195 22.59 15.29 7.15
C LYS A 195 21.38 16.18 7.44
N GLU A 196 21.57 17.34 8.07
CA GLU A 196 20.48 18.24 8.46
C GLU A 196 19.74 18.82 7.25
N GLU A 197 20.45 19.39 6.28
CA GLU A 197 19.83 19.94 5.07
C GLU A 197 19.06 18.87 4.26
N VAL A 198 19.63 17.66 4.16
CA VAL A 198 18.98 16.54 3.48
C VAL A 198 17.73 16.06 4.23
N LEU A 199 17.77 16.02 5.57
CA LEU A 199 16.62 15.68 6.40
C LEU A 199 15.48 16.70 6.24
N HIS A 200 15.78 18.00 6.20
CA HIS A 200 14.77 19.02 5.92
C HIS A 200 14.15 18.84 4.53
N LEU A 201 14.97 18.59 3.51
CA LEU A 201 14.50 18.37 2.14
C LEU A 201 13.60 17.12 2.04
N LYS A 202 13.98 16.05 2.73
CA LYS A 202 13.20 14.81 2.85
C LYS A 202 11.88 15.06 3.58
N ALA A 203 11.92 15.78 4.71
CA ALA A 203 10.73 16.14 5.49
C ALA A 203 9.72 16.93 4.65
N SER A 204 10.17 17.99 3.94
CA SER A 204 9.29 18.78 3.07
C SER A 204 8.65 17.94 1.95
N SER A 205 9.39 16.98 1.39
CA SER A 205 8.84 16.08 0.36
C SER A 205 7.83 15.09 0.92
N LEU A 206 8.06 14.56 2.13
CA LEU A 206 7.11 13.70 2.85
C LEU A 206 5.81 14.45 3.16
N GLU A 207 5.89 15.69 3.65
CA GLU A 207 4.72 16.54 3.89
C GLU A 207 3.90 16.74 2.61
N LYS A 208 4.58 16.99 1.49
CA LYS A 208 3.91 17.14 0.19
C LYS A 208 3.24 15.86 -0.27
N LEU A 209 3.88 14.69 -0.15
CA LEU A 209 3.23 13.41 -0.49
C LEU A 209 2.04 13.11 0.43
N ALA A 210 2.10 13.50 1.71
CA ALA A 210 0.98 13.33 2.64
C ALA A 210 -0.27 14.13 2.23
N GLU A 211 -0.13 15.21 1.45
CA GLU A 211 -1.26 15.95 0.88
C GLU A 211 -2.01 15.15 -0.21
N TYR A 212 -1.32 14.26 -0.93
CA TYR A 212 -1.87 13.43 -2.00
C TYR A 212 -2.31 12.03 -1.54
N GLU A 213 -1.74 11.54 -0.44
CA GLU A 213 -2.01 10.20 0.09
C GLU A 213 -3.43 10.09 0.67
N THR A 214 -4.24 9.21 0.09
CA THR A 214 -5.64 8.98 0.51
C THR A 214 -5.74 8.05 1.69
N SER A 215 -4.78 7.14 1.86
CA SER A 215 -4.74 6.23 2.99
C SER A 215 -4.40 6.99 4.25
N ALA A 216 -5.27 6.90 5.26
CA ALA A 216 -4.98 7.47 6.57
C ALA A 216 -3.68 6.89 7.16
N ASN A 217 -3.36 5.62 6.88
CA ASN A 217 -2.14 5.00 7.39
C ASN A 217 -0.90 5.59 6.70
N GLY A 218 -0.88 5.65 5.37
CA GLY A 218 0.25 6.19 4.60
C GLY A 218 0.47 7.68 4.91
N ARG A 219 -0.61 8.46 4.93
CA ARG A 219 -0.56 9.90 5.20
C ARG A 219 0.07 10.19 6.55
N HIS A 220 -0.41 9.54 7.62
CA HIS A 220 0.13 9.77 8.95
C HIS A 220 1.55 9.23 9.09
N TYR A 221 1.92 8.16 8.38
CA TYR A 221 3.29 7.67 8.35
C TYR A 221 4.23 8.74 7.77
N TYR A 222 3.90 9.31 6.61
CA TYR A 222 4.66 10.43 6.03
C TYR A 222 4.76 11.62 6.99
N MET A 223 3.65 12.05 7.59
CA MET A 223 3.63 13.21 8.50
C MET A 223 4.49 13.00 9.75
N VAL A 224 4.44 11.80 10.35
CA VAL A 224 5.24 11.50 11.55
C VAL A 224 6.72 11.43 11.20
N CYS A 225 7.08 10.75 10.10
CA CYS A 225 8.47 10.71 9.66
C CYS A 225 9.02 12.11 9.34
N ALA A 226 8.23 12.97 8.68
CA ALA A 226 8.62 14.36 8.43
C ALA A 226 8.89 15.12 9.74
N LYS A 227 8.00 14.99 10.72
CA LYS A 227 8.12 15.62 12.04
C LYS A 227 9.35 15.14 12.81
N GLU A 228 9.68 13.85 12.75
CA GLU A 228 10.87 13.31 13.41
C GLU A 228 12.18 13.81 12.76
N MET A 229 12.16 14.11 11.46
CA MET A 229 13.30 14.65 10.72
C MET A 229 13.46 16.16 10.88
N ASN A 230 12.40 16.86 11.27
CA ASN A 230 12.39 18.29 11.52
C ASN A 230 11.56 18.62 12.79
N PRO A 231 12.07 18.29 13.99
CA PRO A 231 11.41 18.66 15.22
C PRO A 231 11.53 20.18 15.40
N GLU A 232 10.42 20.91 15.23
CA GLU A 232 10.28 22.29 15.71
C GLU A 232 10.66 22.42 17.20
#